data_AF-A0A1S6KME2-F1
#
_entry.id   AF-A0A1S6KME2-F1
#
_cell.length_a   1.000
_cell.length_b   1.000
_cell.length_c   1.000
_cell.angle_alpha   90.00
_cell.angle_beta   90.00
_cell.angle_gamma   90.00
#
_symmetry.space_group_name_H-M   'P 1'
#
loop_
_entity.id
_entity.type
_entity.pdbx_description
1 polymer ?
#
loop_
_entity_poly.entity_id
_entity_poly.type
_entity_poly.pdbx_seq_one_letter_code
_entity_poly.pdbx_strand_id
1 'polypeptide(L)'
;LAGIEDAIQILKEAFSLQKRMMIVGDFDVDGATSTALAMMALEAMGAQNVHFLIPNRFEEGYGLTPKIVEQVSLRGADLIITVDNGISSHEGVDLAHHKGMQVLITDHHLPTERLPNADAIINPNQLNCPFPSKSLAGVGVTFYLMLGLRAHLRKEGWFHKKNIQEPNLA
;
A
#
# COMPACT_ATOMS: atom_id res chain seq x y z
N LEU A 1 -3.30 -13.31 5.99
CA LEU A 1 -3.66 -11.93 6.39
C LEU A 1 -4.67 -11.46 5.38
N ALA A 2 -5.87 -11.06 5.81
CA ALA A 2 -6.97 -10.74 4.88
C ALA A 2 -6.58 -9.62 3.90
N GLY A 3 -7.08 -9.69 2.66
CA GLY A 3 -6.86 -8.70 1.61
C GLY A 3 -5.51 -8.77 0.90
N ILE A 4 -4.58 -9.66 1.30
CA ILE A 4 -3.29 -9.82 0.61
C ILE A 4 -3.49 -10.30 -0.83
N GLU A 5 -4.39 -11.25 -1.06
CA GLU A 5 -4.59 -11.83 -2.39
C GLU A 5 -5.07 -10.78 -3.40
N ASP A 6 -6.02 -9.93 -3.02
CA ASP A 6 -6.54 -8.83 -3.85
C ASP A 6 -5.46 -7.77 -4.11
N ALA A 7 -4.73 -7.40 -3.05
CA ALA A 7 -3.61 -6.46 -3.12
C ALA A 7 -2.50 -6.94 -4.07
N ILE A 8 -2.17 -8.24 -4.06
CA ILE A 8 -1.18 -8.82 -4.98
C ILE A 8 -1.65 -8.69 -6.43
N GLN A 9 -2.94 -8.86 -6.73
CA GLN A 9 -3.44 -8.70 -8.10
C GLN A 9 -3.32 -7.25 -8.58
N ILE A 10 -3.68 -6.29 -7.73
CA ILE A 10 -3.54 -4.86 -8.02
C ILE A 10 -2.07 -4.51 -8.31
N LEU A 11 -1.14 -4.95 -7.46
CA LEU A 11 0.29 -4.68 -7.63
C LEU A 11 0.86 -5.37 -8.88
N LYS A 12 0.43 -6.59 -9.20
CA LYS A 12 0.83 -7.29 -10.43
C LYS A 12 0.38 -6.54 -11.68
N GLU A 13 -0.85 -6.02 -11.67
CA GLU A 13 -1.35 -5.19 -12.77
C GLU A 13 -0.55 -3.88 -12.86
N ALA A 14 -0.29 -3.23 -11.72
CA ALA A 14 0.55 -2.03 -11.65
C ALA A 14 1.95 -2.27 -12.25
N PHE A 15 2.56 -3.42 -11.98
CA PHE A 15 3.86 -3.81 -12.56
C PHE A 15 3.76 -4.05 -14.07
N SER A 16 2.67 -4.67 -14.53
CA SER A 16 2.49 -4.98 -15.95
C SER A 16 2.24 -3.72 -16.78
N LEU A 17 1.46 -2.79 -16.23
CA LEU A 17 1.08 -1.53 -16.86
C LEU A 17 2.02 -0.36 -16.53
N GLN A 18 3.06 -0.60 -15.72
CA GLN A 18 3.99 0.44 -15.24
C GLN A 18 3.28 1.64 -14.59
N LYS A 19 2.20 1.37 -13.86
CA LYS A 19 1.41 2.37 -13.13
C LYS A 19 2.30 3.18 -12.20
N ARG A 20 2.03 4.48 -12.13
CA ARG A 20 2.65 5.40 -11.18
C ARG A 20 2.06 5.17 -9.80
N MET A 21 2.87 4.60 -8.92
CA MET A 21 2.50 4.27 -7.54
C MET A 21 2.93 5.38 -6.60
N MET A 22 2.03 5.82 -5.74
CA MET A 22 2.30 6.76 -4.67
C MET A 22 2.10 6.08 -3.31
N ILE A 23 3.20 5.91 -2.58
CA ILE A 23 3.17 5.46 -1.20
C ILE A 23 2.81 6.65 -0.30
N VAL A 24 1.70 6.58 0.41
CA VAL A 24 1.27 7.59 1.39
C VAL A 24 1.52 7.04 2.78
N GLY A 25 2.63 7.43 3.38
CA GLY A 25 3.05 6.96 4.71
C GLY A 25 2.55 7.84 5.86
N ASP A 26 2.85 7.41 7.08
CA ASP A 26 2.72 8.25 8.27
C ASP A 26 4.07 8.88 8.69
N PHE A 27 4.02 9.92 9.51
CA PHE A 27 5.19 10.72 9.90
C PHE A 27 6.02 10.11 11.03
N ASP A 28 5.51 9.07 11.71
CA ASP A 28 6.21 8.42 12.80
C ASP A 28 7.20 7.35 12.31
N VAL A 29 7.82 6.61 13.23
CA VAL A 29 8.83 5.59 12.89
C VAL A 29 8.20 4.42 12.13
N ASP A 30 6.97 4.03 12.46
CA ASP A 30 6.30 2.90 11.82
C ASP A 30 5.91 3.28 10.38
N GLY A 31 5.31 4.44 10.19
CA GLY A 31 4.99 4.99 8.86
C GLY A 31 6.21 5.26 7.98
N ALA A 32 7.27 5.85 8.53
CA ALA A 32 8.49 6.13 7.80
C ALA A 32 9.22 4.85 7.37
N THR A 33 9.31 3.85 8.26
CA THR A 33 9.95 2.57 7.93
C THR A 33 9.09 1.72 7.00
N SER A 34 7.77 1.77 7.12
CA SER A 34 6.83 1.17 6.16
C SER A 34 7.01 1.74 4.77
N THR A 35 7.14 3.07 4.67
CA THR A 35 7.34 3.77 3.39
C THR A 35 8.64 3.34 2.74
N ALA A 36 9.75 3.38 3.49
CA ALA A 36 11.05 2.96 2.98
C ALA A 36 11.03 1.48 2.53
N LEU A 37 10.43 0.59 3.34
CA LEU A 37 10.31 -0.82 3.01
C LEU A 37 9.51 -1.05 1.73
N ALA A 38 8.35 -0.40 1.59
CA ALA A 38 7.52 -0.52 0.39
C ALA A 38 8.26 -0.05 -0.86
N MET A 39 8.92 1.11 -0.80
CA MET A 39 9.72 1.62 -1.92
C MET A 39 10.82 0.65 -2.33
N MET A 40 11.69 0.27 -1.39
CA MET A 40 12.82 -0.62 -1.67
C MET A 40 12.37 -1.97 -2.23
N ALA A 41 11.31 -2.56 -1.66
CA ALA A 41 10.82 -3.86 -2.08
C ALA A 41 10.17 -3.82 -3.47
N LEU A 42 9.31 -2.83 -3.75
CA LEU A 42 8.65 -2.70 -5.05
C LEU A 42 9.66 -2.43 -6.17
N GLU A 43 10.61 -1.53 -5.94
CA GLU A 43 11.69 -1.22 -6.89
C GLU A 43 12.58 -2.44 -7.14
N ALA A 44 13.00 -3.15 -6.08
CA ALA A 44 13.79 -4.38 -6.20
C ALA A 44 13.04 -5.50 -6.94
N MET A 45 11.70 -5.46 -6.94
CA MET A 45 10.85 -6.38 -7.70
C MET A 45 10.53 -5.90 -9.13
N GLY A 46 11.03 -4.74 -9.55
CA GLY A 46 10.95 -4.25 -10.92
C GLY A 46 9.89 -3.18 -11.19
N ALA A 47 9.31 -2.58 -10.16
CA ALA A 47 8.54 -1.36 -10.32
C ALA A 47 9.47 -0.19 -10.70
N GLN A 48 9.06 0.64 -11.66
CA GLN A 48 9.88 1.76 -12.14
C GLN A 48 9.38 3.13 -11.66
N ASN A 49 8.08 3.24 -11.35
CA ASN A 49 7.42 4.51 -11.04
C ASN A 49 6.87 4.51 -9.60
N VAL A 50 7.76 4.34 -8.62
CA VAL A 50 7.40 4.37 -7.19
C VAL A 50 7.80 5.71 -6.60
N HIS A 51 6.83 6.40 -6.00
CA HIS A 51 7.03 7.68 -5.32
C HIS A 51 6.41 7.61 -3.93
N PHE A 52 6.73 8.59 -3.10
CA PHE A 52 6.12 8.69 -1.78
C PHE A 52 5.67 10.12 -1.46
N LEU A 53 4.77 10.20 -0.49
CA LEU A 53 4.30 11.41 0.15
C LEU A 53 4.14 11.11 1.64
N ILE A 54 4.86 11.85 2.49
CA ILE A 54 4.64 11.86 3.94
C ILE A 54 3.87 13.14 4.26
N PRO A 55 2.61 13.06 4.73
CA PRO A 55 1.82 14.24 5.04
C PRO A 55 2.34 15.03 6.24
N ASN A 56 2.07 16.33 6.25
CA ASN A 56 2.23 17.17 7.43
C ASN A 56 0.96 17.06 8.30
N ARG A 57 1.05 16.29 9.39
CA ARG A 57 -0.10 16.03 10.29
C ARG A 57 -0.80 17.30 10.79
N PHE A 58 -0.06 18.38 11.04
CA PHE A 58 -0.62 19.61 11.57
C PHE A 58 -1.45 20.39 10.54
N GLU A 59 -1.07 20.30 9.27
CA GLU A 59 -1.71 21.06 8.18
C GLU A 59 -2.69 20.24 7.35
N GLU A 60 -2.56 18.91 7.36
CA GLU A 60 -3.22 18.00 6.41
C GLU A 60 -4.06 16.93 7.10
N GLY A 61 -3.99 16.84 8.43
CA GLY A 61 -4.68 15.83 9.22
C GLY A 61 -3.95 14.49 9.21
N TYR A 62 -4.64 13.45 9.69
CA TYR A 62 -4.11 12.09 9.79
C TYR A 62 -4.73 11.17 8.73
N GLY A 63 -3.92 10.27 8.16
CA GLY A 63 -4.31 9.32 7.12
C GLY A 63 -4.52 9.97 5.75
N LEU A 64 -5.14 9.24 4.83
CA LEU A 64 -5.42 9.72 3.47
C LEU A 64 -6.62 10.68 3.46
N THR A 65 -6.36 11.98 3.58
CA THR A 65 -7.38 13.03 3.52
C THR A 65 -7.62 13.51 2.08
N PRO A 66 -8.78 14.13 1.78
CA PRO A 66 -9.03 14.74 0.46
C PRO A 66 -7.92 15.69 -0.01
N LYS A 67 -7.33 16.48 0.90
CA LYS A 67 -6.21 17.38 0.60
C LYS A 67 -4.96 16.64 0.14
N ILE A 68 -4.64 15.51 0.79
CA ILE A 68 -3.51 14.65 0.41
C ILE A 68 -3.79 14.03 -0.97
N VAL A 69 -5.02 13.57 -1.20
CA VAL A 69 -5.42 12.99 -2.50
C VAL A 69 -5.29 13.99 -3.64
N GLU A 70 -5.63 15.27 -3.43
CA GLU A 70 -5.37 16.34 -4.41
C GLU A 70 -3.88 16.44 -4.74
N GLN A 71 -3.00 16.43 -3.73
CA GLN A 71 -1.55 16.47 -3.97
C GLN A 71 -1.05 15.25 -4.73
N VAL A 72 -1.56 14.06 -4.40
CA VAL A 72 -1.20 12.82 -5.09
C VAL A 72 -1.68 12.84 -6.54
N SER A 73 -2.89 13.33 -6.79
CA SER A 73 -3.45 13.48 -8.14
C SER A 73 -2.67 14.49 -9.00
N LEU A 74 -2.24 15.61 -8.43
CA LEU A 74 -1.37 16.59 -9.11
C LEU A 74 -0.02 15.98 -9.53
N ARG A 75 0.42 14.94 -8.82
CA ARG A 75 1.61 14.17 -9.17
C ARG A 75 1.32 13.05 -10.17
N GLY A 76 0.08 12.88 -10.62
CA GLY A 76 -0.32 11.94 -11.67
C GLY A 76 -0.32 10.48 -11.27
N ALA A 77 -0.51 10.15 -9.98
CA ALA A 77 -0.54 8.76 -9.54
C ALA A 77 -1.71 7.99 -10.17
N ASP A 78 -1.49 6.70 -10.46
CA ASP A 78 -2.52 5.77 -10.90
C ASP A 78 -3.00 4.88 -9.73
N LEU A 79 -2.10 4.64 -8.76
CA LEU A 79 -2.34 3.80 -7.59
C LEU A 79 -1.78 4.48 -6.34
N ILE A 80 -2.62 4.65 -5.33
CA ILE A 80 -2.25 5.04 -3.98
C ILE A 80 -2.06 3.78 -3.14
N ILE A 81 -0.94 3.71 -2.44
CA ILE A 81 -0.69 2.67 -1.43
C ILE A 81 -0.51 3.38 -0.11
N THR A 82 -1.49 3.32 0.79
CA THR A 82 -1.29 3.83 2.14
C THR A 82 -0.49 2.82 2.94
N VAL A 83 0.44 3.31 3.76
CA VAL A 83 1.19 2.49 4.70
C VAL A 83 1.11 3.08 6.10
N ASP A 84 0.78 2.23 7.06
CA ASP A 84 0.57 2.60 8.46
C ASP A 84 -0.58 3.61 8.70
N ASN A 85 -1.48 3.71 7.73
CA ASN A 85 -2.67 4.52 7.82
C ASN A 85 -3.72 4.07 6.80
N GLY A 86 -4.91 4.68 6.85
CA GLY A 86 -5.91 4.58 5.80
C GLY A 86 -7.17 3.81 6.17
N ILE A 87 -7.17 2.98 7.22
CA ILE A 87 -8.33 2.13 7.58
C ILE A 87 -9.61 2.94 7.88
N SER A 88 -9.47 4.24 8.17
CA SER A 88 -10.57 5.18 8.45
C SER A 88 -10.71 6.28 7.37
N SER A 89 -9.99 6.19 6.25
CA SER A 89 -9.88 7.25 5.24
C SER A 89 -10.98 7.20 4.17
N HIS A 90 -12.25 7.22 4.58
CA HIS A 90 -13.40 7.10 3.68
C HIS A 90 -13.42 8.19 2.59
N GLU A 91 -13.44 9.46 2.97
CA GLU A 91 -13.54 10.58 2.03
C GLU A 91 -12.33 10.67 1.09
N GLY A 92 -11.14 10.33 1.59
CA GLY A 92 -9.93 10.29 0.77
C GLY A 92 -10.00 9.19 -0.28
N VAL A 93 -10.44 7.98 0.09
CA VAL A 93 -10.63 6.88 -0.85
C VAL A 93 -11.68 7.22 -1.90
N ASP A 94 -12.82 7.77 -1.48
CA ASP A 94 -13.87 8.20 -2.41
C ASP A 94 -13.33 9.25 -3.39
N LEU A 95 -12.61 10.26 -2.93
CA LEU A 95 -12.03 11.28 -3.83
C LEU A 95 -10.99 10.69 -4.78
N ALA A 96 -10.17 9.74 -4.31
CA ALA A 96 -9.17 9.09 -5.17
C ALA A 96 -9.84 8.35 -6.33
N HIS A 97 -10.93 7.62 -6.05
CA HIS A 97 -11.75 6.97 -7.06
C HIS A 97 -12.38 7.96 -8.04
N HIS A 98 -12.92 9.08 -7.56
CA HIS A 98 -13.45 10.13 -8.44
C HIS A 98 -12.39 10.73 -9.38
N LYS A 99 -11.11 10.67 -8.99
CA LYS A 99 -9.96 11.10 -9.80
C LYS A 99 -9.35 9.97 -10.64
N GLY A 100 -9.97 8.79 -10.66
CA GLY A 100 -9.53 7.65 -11.45
C GLY A 100 -8.32 6.90 -10.88
N MET A 101 -7.98 7.11 -9.61
CA MET A 101 -6.88 6.43 -8.94
C MET A 101 -7.40 5.24 -8.13
N GLN A 102 -6.68 4.13 -8.16
CA GLN A 102 -6.94 3.00 -7.26
C GLN A 102 -6.35 3.26 -5.87
N VAL A 103 -6.90 2.62 -4.83
CA VAL A 103 -6.37 2.71 -3.46
C VAL A 103 -6.18 1.34 -2.84
N LEU A 104 -4.96 1.06 -2.39
CA LEU A 104 -4.59 -0.10 -1.61
C LEU A 104 -4.17 0.37 -0.21
N ILE A 105 -4.80 -0.18 0.83
CA ILE A 105 -4.53 0.22 2.22
C ILE A 105 -3.73 -0.86 2.94
N THR A 106 -2.53 -0.53 3.46
CA THR A 106 -1.87 -1.31 4.51
C THR A 106 -1.90 -0.55 5.83
N ASP A 107 -2.52 -1.15 6.84
CA ASP A 107 -2.72 -0.49 8.13
C ASP A 107 -2.80 -1.55 9.25
N HIS A 108 -2.71 -1.10 10.48
CA HIS A 108 -2.87 -1.92 11.68
C HIS A 108 -3.77 -1.27 12.74
N HIS A 109 -4.22 -0.03 12.52
CA HIS A 109 -5.14 0.65 13.44
C HIS A 109 -6.48 -0.09 13.54
N LEU A 110 -7.22 0.16 14.62
CA LEU A 110 -8.54 -0.43 14.81
C LEU A 110 -9.53 0.12 13.76
N PRO A 111 -10.22 -0.74 13.00
CA PRO A 111 -11.23 -0.29 12.06
C PRO A 111 -12.46 0.24 12.79
N THR A 112 -13.23 1.08 12.11
CA THR A 112 -14.61 1.40 12.51
C THR A 112 -15.58 0.32 12.01
N GLU A 113 -16.89 0.46 12.27
CA GLU A 113 -17.91 -0.49 11.80
C GLU A 113 -17.95 -0.61 10.27
N ARG A 114 -17.61 0.46 9.55
CA ARG A 114 -17.52 0.49 8.09
C ARG A 114 -16.08 0.65 7.67
N LEU A 115 -15.70 -0.06 6.62
CA LEU A 115 -14.41 0.11 5.97
C LEU A 115 -14.53 1.10 4.80
N PRO A 116 -13.46 1.83 4.46
CA PRO A 116 -13.43 2.62 3.25
C PRO A 116 -13.56 1.72 2.02
N ASN A 117 -14.10 2.26 0.93
CA ASN A 117 -14.30 1.50 -0.30
C ASN A 117 -12.99 1.35 -1.10
N ALA A 118 -11.90 0.91 -0.48
CA ALA A 118 -10.61 0.75 -1.15
C ALA A 118 -10.58 -0.54 -1.99
N ASP A 119 -9.78 -0.54 -3.06
CA ASP A 119 -9.62 -1.68 -3.96
C ASP A 119 -9.06 -2.91 -3.23
N ALA A 120 -8.22 -2.69 -2.21
CA ALA A 120 -7.81 -3.73 -1.26
C ALA A 120 -7.46 -3.12 0.10
N ILE A 121 -7.74 -3.86 1.18
CA ILE A 121 -7.38 -3.48 2.54
C ILE A 121 -6.66 -4.65 3.21
N ILE A 122 -5.43 -4.41 3.66
CA ILE A 122 -4.65 -5.31 4.47
C ILE A 122 -4.54 -4.70 5.86
N ASN A 123 -5.24 -5.29 6.81
CA ASN A 123 -5.15 -4.90 8.22
C ASN A 123 -5.50 -6.11 9.11
N PRO A 124 -4.63 -6.50 10.06
CA PRO A 124 -4.85 -7.66 10.91
C PRO A 124 -6.08 -7.49 11.82
N ASN A 125 -6.49 -6.26 12.12
CA ASN A 125 -7.62 -5.90 12.96
C ASN A 125 -8.96 -5.81 12.22
N GLN A 126 -9.00 -6.09 10.90
CA GLN A 126 -10.27 -6.27 10.19
C GLN A 126 -11.14 -7.33 10.83
N LEU A 127 -12.45 -7.09 10.82
CA LEU A 127 -13.45 -8.05 11.25
C LEU A 127 -13.26 -9.36 10.46
N ASN A 128 -13.23 -10.50 11.17
CA ASN A 128 -13.04 -11.83 10.60
C ASN A 128 -11.67 -12.09 9.93
N CYS A 129 -10.68 -11.21 10.06
CA CYS A 129 -9.34 -11.51 9.57
C CYS A 129 -8.75 -12.70 10.38
N PRO A 130 -8.37 -13.82 9.74
CA PRO A 130 -7.90 -15.01 10.47
C PRO A 130 -6.44 -14.91 10.92
N PHE A 131 -5.77 -13.78 10.64
CA PHE A 131 -4.35 -13.62 10.95
C PHE A 131 -4.13 -13.64 12.48
N PRO A 132 -3.19 -14.47 12.99
CA PRO A 132 -3.10 -14.74 14.41
C PRO A 132 -2.59 -13.56 15.23
N SER A 133 -1.68 -12.74 14.69
CA SER A 133 -1.13 -11.59 15.40
C SER A 133 -1.89 -10.32 15.08
N LYS A 134 -2.66 -9.83 16.06
CA LYS A 134 -3.42 -8.56 15.99
C LYS A 134 -2.59 -7.33 16.35
N SER A 135 -1.38 -7.54 16.87
CA SER A 135 -0.46 -6.50 17.34
C SER A 135 0.68 -6.23 16.36
N LEU A 136 0.48 -6.53 15.07
CA LEU A 136 1.48 -6.23 14.04
C LEU A 136 1.57 -4.71 13.85
N ALA A 137 2.78 -4.17 13.75
CA ALA A 137 3.05 -2.80 13.33
C ALA A 137 2.70 -2.60 11.85
N GLY A 138 2.47 -1.35 11.41
CA GLY A 138 2.22 -1.01 10.00
C GLY A 138 3.33 -1.52 9.07
N VAL A 139 4.59 -1.44 9.50
CA VAL A 139 5.77 -1.93 8.76
C VAL A 139 5.74 -3.45 8.64
N GLY A 140 5.23 -4.13 9.66
CA GLY A 140 5.01 -5.57 9.63
C GLY A 140 3.94 -5.95 8.61
N VAL A 141 2.82 -5.23 8.56
CA VAL A 141 1.75 -5.45 7.56
C VAL A 141 2.30 -5.28 6.15
N THR A 142 3.04 -4.18 5.92
CA THR A 142 3.71 -3.89 4.66
C THR A 142 4.71 -4.99 4.28
N PHE A 143 5.51 -5.47 5.24
CA PHE A 143 6.45 -6.58 5.03
C PHE A 143 5.76 -7.86 4.57
N TYR A 144 4.65 -8.26 5.20
CA TYR A 144 3.89 -9.45 4.80
C TYR A 144 3.31 -9.30 3.38
N LEU A 145 2.83 -8.12 3.00
CA LEU A 145 2.39 -7.85 1.63
C LEU A 145 3.54 -8.02 0.64
N MET A 146 4.72 -7.44 0.93
CA MET A 146 5.89 -7.56 0.05
C MET A 146 6.40 -9.00 -0.07
N LEU A 147 6.38 -9.78 1.01
CA LEU A 147 6.69 -11.21 0.97
C LEU A 147 5.72 -11.99 0.10
N GLY A 148 4.41 -11.72 0.24
CA GLY A 148 3.36 -12.32 -0.55
C GLY A 148 3.51 -12.00 -2.04
N LEU A 149 3.74 -10.73 -2.37
CA LEU A 149 3.99 -10.27 -3.74
C LEU A 149 5.22 -10.95 -4.33
N ARG A 150 6.37 -10.96 -3.64
CA ARG A 150 7.59 -11.63 -4.12
C ARG A 150 7.34 -13.11 -4.41
N ALA A 151 6.68 -13.81 -3.48
CA ALA A 151 6.36 -15.24 -3.66
C ALA A 151 5.45 -15.48 -4.86
N HIS A 152 4.48 -14.59 -5.11
CA HIS A 152 3.62 -14.65 -6.29
C HIS A 152 4.41 -14.41 -7.59
N LEU A 153 5.20 -13.34 -7.64
CA LEU A 153 6.03 -13.00 -8.80
C LEU A 153 7.05 -14.12 -9.13
N ARG A 154 7.60 -14.78 -8.11
CA ARG A 154 8.45 -15.98 -8.29
C ARG A 154 7.70 -17.10 -9.00
N LYS A 155 6.49 -17.45 -8.54
CA LYS A 155 5.66 -18.51 -9.15
C LYS A 155 5.34 -18.22 -10.61
N GLU A 156 5.13 -16.94 -10.95
CA GLU A 156 4.88 -16.47 -12.31
C GLU A 156 6.15 -16.37 -13.19
N GLY A 157 7.33 -16.67 -12.64
CA GLY A 157 8.61 -16.54 -13.34
C GLY A 157 8.97 -15.08 -13.69
N TRP A 158 8.41 -14.11 -12.98
CA TRP A 158 8.56 -12.67 -13.26
C TRP A 158 10.02 -12.23 -13.30
N PHE A 159 10.81 -12.61 -12.28
CA PHE A 159 12.22 -12.22 -12.14
C PHE A 159 13.06 -12.68 -13.33
N HIS A 160 12.85 -13.91 -13.79
CA HIS A 160 13.49 -14.43 -15.00
C HIS A 160 13.03 -13.66 -16.25
N LYS A 161 11.71 -13.47 -16.43
CA LYS A 161 11.13 -12.76 -17.59
C LYS A 161 11.61 -11.32 -17.71
N LYS A 162 11.83 -10.64 -16.59
CA LYS A 162 12.30 -9.24 -16.55
C LYS A 162 13.81 -9.10 -16.41
N ASN A 163 14.55 -10.21 -16.31
CA ASN A 163 15.99 -10.22 -16.05
C ASN A 163 16.36 -9.41 -14.79
N ILE A 164 15.62 -9.61 -13.71
CA ILE A 164 15.82 -8.97 -12.41
C ILE A 164 16.27 -10.05 -11.42
N GLN A 165 17.30 -9.76 -10.63
CA GLN A 165 17.68 -10.66 -9.54
C GLN A 165 16.56 -10.70 -8.50
N GLU A 166 16.06 -11.89 -8.19
CA GLU A 166 15.05 -12.02 -7.15
C GLU A 166 15.59 -11.47 -5.81
N PRO A 167 14.89 -10.51 -5.18
CA PRO A 167 15.37 -9.91 -3.94
C PRO A 167 15.27 -10.89 -2.78
N ASN A 168 16.35 -10.97 -1.99
CA ASN A 168 16.31 -11.64 -0.71
C ASN A 168 15.66 -10.72 0.34
N LEU A 169 14.44 -11.05 0.75
CA LEU A 169 13.72 -10.34 1.82
C LEU A 169 13.72 -11.13 3.15
N ALA A 170 14.39 -12.29 3.20
CA ALA A 170 14.58 -13.15 4.38
C ALA A 170 15.65 -14.21 4.10
#